data_AF-A0A2E3MU51-F1
#
_entry.id   AF-A0A2E3MU51-F1
#
_cell.length_a   1.000
_cell.length_b   1.000
_cell.length_c   1.000
_cell.angle_alpha   90.00
_cell.angle_beta   90.00
_cell.angle_gamma   90.00
#
_symmetry.space_group_name_H-M   'P 1'
#
loop_
_entity.id
_entity.type
_entity.pdbx_description
1 polymer ?
#
loop_
_entity_poly.entity_id
_entity_poly.type
_entity_poly.pdbx_seq_one_letter_code
_entity_poly.pdbx_strand_id
1 'polypeptide(L)'
;MTVELQKTSSAASTAAAGRSTDDAQGRGFPCERCGGNLTFHRGPQSVPCPFCDHVQEIQIDTNATIVEQDHTATLEQLVNQNNGQDDGLPRSLIWWGRWHWRRGLFHE
;
A
#
# COMPACT_ATOMS: atom_id res chain seq x y z
N MET A 1 -31.57 2.96 26.04
CA MET A 1 -31.12 2.05 24.97
C MET A 1 -29.84 2.64 24.42
N THR A 2 -28.71 2.28 25.02
CA THR A 2 -27.39 2.83 24.68
C THR A 2 -26.84 1.97 23.55
N VAL A 3 -26.68 2.54 22.36
CA VAL A 3 -26.07 1.84 21.22
C VAL A 3 -24.56 2.05 21.33
N GLU A 4 -23.87 0.97 21.64
CA GLU A 4 -22.42 0.92 21.76
C GLU A 4 -21.80 1.01 20.35
N LEU A 5 -21.03 2.08 20.12
CA LEU A 5 -20.31 2.30 18.86
C LEU A 5 -19.22 1.22 18.71
N GLN A 6 -19.49 0.22 17.90
CA GLN A 6 -18.51 -0.79 17.51
C GLN A 6 -17.42 -0.10 16.67
N LYS A 7 -16.27 0.11 17.29
CA LYS A 7 -15.04 0.56 16.63
C LYS A 7 -14.51 -0.59 15.78
N THR A 8 -15.07 -0.75 14.58
CA THR A 8 -14.46 -1.60 13.55
C THR A 8 -13.19 -0.90 13.11
N SER A 9 -12.06 -1.31 13.66
CA SER A 9 -10.73 -0.99 13.15
C SER A 9 -10.59 -1.60 11.76
N SER A 10 -11.14 -0.93 10.76
CA SER A 10 -10.82 -1.13 9.36
C SER A 10 -9.39 -0.63 9.15
N ALA A 11 -8.42 -1.47 9.50
CA ALA A 11 -7.10 -1.37 8.91
C ALA A 11 -7.32 -1.29 7.39
N ALA A 12 -6.93 -0.18 6.78
CA ALA A 12 -7.00 -0.01 5.34
C ALA A 12 -6.13 -1.11 4.70
N SER A 13 -6.77 -2.23 4.38
CA SER A 13 -6.09 -3.41 3.87
C SER A 13 -5.83 -3.18 2.40
N THR A 14 -4.56 -2.93 2.06
CA THR A 14 -4.09 -2.90 0.67
C THR A 14 -4.03 -4.30 0.05
N ALA A 15 -4.52 -5.35 0.74
CA ALA A 15 -4.55 -6.71 0.23
C ALA A 15 -5.33 -6.84 -1.09
N ALA A 16 -6.35 -6.01 -1.31
CA ALA A 16 -7.10 -5.95 -2.57
C ALA A 16 -6.42 -5.09 -3.66
N ALA A 17 -5.39 -4.30 -3.33
CA ALA A 17 -4.77 -3.34 -4.23
C ALA A 17 -3.75 -3.96 -5.22
N GLY A 18 -3.64 -5.29 -5.25
CA GLY A 18 -2.77 -6.03 -6.15
C GLY A 18 -1.45 -6.49 -5.52
N ARG A 19 -0.73 -7.39 -6.21
CA ARG A 19 0.54 -7.96 -5.72
C ARG A 19 1.68 -6.95 -5.90
N SER A 20 2.54 -6.80 -4.90
CA SER A 20 3.80 -6.07 -5.05
C SER A 20 4.66 -6.79 -6.09
N THR A 21 4.96 -6.13 -7.20
CA THR A 21 6.07 -6.56 -8.08
C THR A 21 7.36 -5.95 -7.53
N ASP A 22 8.53 -6.41 -7.99
CA ASP A 22 9.83 -5.97 -7.47
C ASP A 22 9.89 -4.45 -7.25
N ASP A 23 10.64 -4.03 -6.21
CA ASP A 23 10.58 -2.70 -5.59
C ASP A 23 10.65 -1.49 -6.56
N ALA A 24 11.10 -1.70 -7.79
CA ALA A 24 11.20 -0.68 -8.83
C ALA A 24 9.99 -0.58 -9.78
N GLN A 25 9.07 -1.56 -9.84
CA GLN A 25 7.94 -1.58 -10.79
C GLN A 25 6.57 -1.25 -10.16
N GLY A 26 6.46 -1.22 -8.83
CA GLY A 26 5.21 -0.91 -8.13
C GLY A 26 4.29 -2.15 -7.97
N ARG A 27 2.99 -1.91 -7.73
CA ARG A 27 1.99 -2.99 -7.59
C ARG A 27 1.28 -3.24 -8.92
N GLY A 28 1.11 -4.51 -9.28
CA GLY A 28 0.35 -4.93 -10.47
C GLY A 28 -1.14 -5.09 -10.15
N PHE A 29 -2.01 -4.72 -11.09
CA PHE A 29 -3.47 -4.85 -10.97
C PHE A 29 -3.93 -6.11 -11.72
N PRO A 30 -4.20 -7.24 -11.04
CA PRO A 30 -4.60 -8.46 -11.72
C PRO A 30 -6.00 -8.33 -12.33
N CYS A 31 -6.16 -8.78 -13.57
CA CYS A 31 -7.46 -8.87 -14.23
C CYS A 31 -8.37 -9.88 -13.54
N GLU A 32 -9.60 -9.48 -13.23
CA GLU A 32 -10.59 -10.34 -12.57
C GLU A 32 -10.98 -11.59 -13.39
N ARG A 33 -10.79 -11.55 -14.73
CA ARG A 33 -11.15 -12.64 -15.62
C ARG A 33 -10.03 -13.65 -15.87
N CYS A 34 -8.79 -13.18 -16.10
CA CYS A 34 -7.68 -14.06 -16.49
C CYS A 34 -6.43 -13.96 -15.60
N GLY A 35 -6.41 -13.02 -14.63
CA GLY A 35 -5.27 -12.80 -13.74
C GLY A 35 -4.08 -12.05 -14.37
N GLY A 36 -4.14 -11.70 -15.66
CA GLY A 36 -3.09 -10.91 -16.32
C GLY A 36 -2.95 -9.50 -15.73
N ASN A 37 -1.75 -8.91 -15.79
CA ASN A 37 -1.49 -7.59 -15.20
C ASN A 37 -2.07 -6.48 -16.08
N LEU A 38 -2.95 -5.66 -15.51
CA LEU A 38 -3.61 -4.55 -16.17
C LEU A 38 -2.77 -3.28 -16.11
N THR A 39 -2.79 -2.49 -17.19
CA THR A 39 -2.14 -1.17 -17.25
C THR A 39 -3.19 -0.07 -17.12
N PHE A 40 -3.13 0.70 -16.04
CA PHE A 40 -4.04 1.81 -15.81
C PHE A 40 -3.66 3.04 -16.66
N HIS A 41 -4.64 3.59 -17.37
CA HIS A 41 -4.49 4.83 -18.15
C HIS A 41 -5.21 5.99 -17.43
N ARG A 42 -4.53 7.12 -17.23
CA ARG A 42 -5.10 8.35 -16.62
C ARG A 42 -6.05 9.06 -17.58
N GLY A 43 -7.23 8.51 -17.80
CA GLY A 43 -8.27 9.09 -18.65
C GLY A 43 -9.58 8.33 -18.51
N PRO A 44 -9.72 7.16 -19.17
CA PRO A 44 -10.89 6.31 -18.99
C PRO A 44 -10.94 5.72 -17.58
N GLN A 45 -12.15 5.61 -17.01
CA GLN A 45 -12.43 4.84 -15.78
C GLN A 45 -12.61 3.35 -16.08
N SER A 46 -11.93 2.87 -17.11
CA SER A 46 -11.95 1.47 -17.54
C SER A 46 -10.55 1.04 -17.96
N VAL A 47 -10.24 -0.22 -17.69
CA VAL A 47 -8.91 -0.79 -17.87
C VAL A 47 -9.03 -2.02 -18.76
N PRO A 48 -8.72 -1.91 -20.07
CA PRO A 48 -8.76 -3.04 -20.97
C PRO A 48 -7.62 -4.03 -20.67
N CYS A 49 -7.95 -5.32 -20.65
CA CYS A 49 -6.98 -6.39 -20.48
C CYS A 49 -6.36 -6.77 -21.84
N PRO A 50 -5.03 -6.69 -22.01
CA PRO A 50 -4.38 -7.03 -23.27
C PRO A 50 -4.32 -8.55 -23.56
N PHE A 51 -4.82 -9.39 -22.63
CA PHE A 51 -4.68 -10.86 -22.72
C PHE A 51 -5.99 -11.60 -23.00
N CYS A 52 -7.14 -11.06 -22.59
CA CYS A 52 -8.43 -11.77 -22.68
C CYS A 52 -9.60 -10.89 -23.15
N ASP A 53 -9.29 -9.69 -23.64
CA ASP A 53 -10.25 -8.68 -24.13
C ASP A 53 -11.31 -8.24 -23.10
N HIS A 54 -11.16 -8.62 -21.83
CA HIS A 54 -12.00 -8.14 -20.76
C HIS A 54 -11.70 -6.67 -20.45
N VAL A 55 -12.74 -5.86 -20.30
CA VAL A 55 -12.62 -4.46 -19.86
C VAL A 55 -13.09 -4.39 -18.42
N GLN A 56 -12.16 -4.09 -17.50
CA GLN A 56 -12.46 -3.95 -16.09
C GLN A 56 -12.86 -2.50 -15.78
N GLU A 57 -14.01 -2.28 -15.16
CA GLU A 57 -14.50 -0.95 -14.82
C GLU A 57 -14.08 -0.56 -13.40
N ILE A 58 -13.59 0.67 -13.23
CA ILE A 58 -13.19 1.20 -11.93
C ILE A 58 -14.45 1.71 -11.23
N GLN A 59 -14.85 1.01 -10.16
CA GLN A 59 -16.02 1.38 -9.38
C GLN A 59 -15.71 2.62 -8.53
N ILE A 60 -16.42 3.70 -8.80
CA ILE A 60 -16.42 4.92 -7.97
C ILE A 60 -17.81 5.03 -7.35
N ASP A 61 -17.87 5.00 -6.03
CA ASP A 61 -19.12 5.29 -5.32
C ASP A 61 -19.39 6.80 -5.40
N THR A 62 -20.38 7.20 -6.19
CA THR A 62 -20.77 8.60 -6.38
C THR A 62 -21.52 9.18 -5.17
N ASN A 63 -21.97 8.31 -4.25
CA ASN A 63 -22.59 8.72 -2.99
C ASN A 63 -21.58 8.71 -1.83
N ALA A 64 -20.32 8.34 -2.09
CA ALA A 64 -19.28 8.45 -1.09
C ALA A 64 -19.09 9.92 -0.69
N THR A 65 -19.09 10.19 0.61
CA THR A 65 -18.79 11.52 1.12
C THR A 65 -17.32 11.84 0.87
N ILE A 66 -17.06 12.93 0.15
CA ILE A 66 -15.70 13.45 -0.07
C ILE A 66 -15.25 14.12 1.22
N VAL A 67 -14.22 13.57 1.87
CA VAL A 67 -13.63 14.10 3.11
C VAL A 67 -12.21 14.57 2.83
N GLU A 68 -11.92 15.84 3.10
CA GLU A 68 -10.57 16.39 3.01
C GLU A 68 -9.65 15.75 4.07
N GLN A 69 -8.47 15.32 3.65
CA GLN A 69 -7.44 14.82 4.55
C GLN A 69 -6.47 15.97 4.86
N ASP A 70 -6.36 16.36 6.13
CA ASP A 70 -5.36 17.35 6.55
C ASP A 70 -3.96 16.79 6.31
N HIS A 71 -3.17 17.52 5.52
CA HIS A 71 -1.85 17.08 5.09
C HIS A 71 -0.91 16.83 6.28
N THR A 72 -0.85 17.78 7.23
CA THR A 72 0.05 17.68 8.39
C THR A 72 -0.35 16.56 9.33
N ALA A 73 -1.64 16.44 9.67
CA ALA A 73 -2.16 15.38 10.52
C ALA A 73 -1.92 13.99 9.89
N THR A 74 -2.08 13.88 8.57
CA THR A 74 -1.83 12.63 7.84
C THR A 74 -0.35 12.23 7.90
N LEU A 75 0.58 13.18 7.73
CA LEU A 75 2.01 12.91 7.84
C LEU A 75 2.40 12.44 9.25
N GLU A 76 1.88 13.10 10.30
CA GLU A 76 2.10 12.69 11.69
C GLU A 76 1.57 11.28 11.97
N GLN A 77 0.38 10.97 11.45
CA GLN A 77 -0.20 9.63 11.55
C GLN A 77 0.70 8.57 10.89
N LEU A 78 1.22 8.82 9.69
CA LEU A 78 2.10 7.89 8.98
C LEU A 78 3.43 7.66 9.71
N VAL A 79 4.00 8.70 10.33
CA VAL A 79 5.21 8.56 11.16
C VAL A 79 4.95 7.64 12.35
N ASN A 80 3.83 7.84 13.05
CA ASN A 80 3.47 7.03 14.21
C ASN A 80 3.20 5.57 13.84
N GLN A 81 2.55 5.31 12.70
CA GLN A 81 2.31 3.96 12.19
C GLN A 81 3.63 3.23 11.88
N ASN A 82 4.54 3.90 11.17
CA ASN A 82 5.85 3.33 10.85
C ASN A 82 6.66 3.01 12.12
N ASN A 83 6.61 3.88 13.13
CA ASN A 83 7.32 3.67 14.40
C ASN A 83 6.73 2.50 15.22
N GLY A 84 5.44 2.18 15.05
CA GLY A 84 4.77 1.06 15.72
C GLY A 84 4.99 -0.30 15.06
N GLN A 85 5.49 -0.34 13.83
CA GLN A 85 5.85 -1.56 13.09
C GLN A 85 7.34 -1.90 13.18
N ASP A 86 8.13 -1.11 13.90
CA ASP A 86 9.51 -1.46 14.22
C ASP A 86 9.48 -2.49 15.35
N ASP A 87 9.96 -3.72 15.08
CA ASP A 87 10.11 -4.86 15.99
C ASP A 87 11.15 -4.60 17.12
N GLY A 88 11.22 -3.37 17.62
CA GLY A 88 12.12 -2.94 18.69
C GLY A 88 13.54 -2.57 18.24
N LEU A 89 13.83 -2.51 16.94
CA LEU A 89 15.15 -2.10 16.44
C LEU A 89 15.07 -0.81 15.62
N PRO A 90 15.72 0.29 16.06
CA PRO A 90 15.68 1.55 15.33
C PRO A 90 16.31 1.40 13.93
N ARG A 91 15.67 2.02 12.92
CA ARG A 91 16.10 1.99 11.51
C ARG A 91 17.57 2.44 11.29
N SER A 92 18.15 3.21 12.21
CA SER A 92 19.57 3.58 12.21
C SER A 92 20.53 2.40 12.44
N LEU A 93 20.12 1.40 13.23
CA LEU A 93 20.91 0.18 13.49
C LEU A 93 20.85 -0.81 12.32
N ILE A 94 19.74 -0.83 11.56
CA ILE A 94 19.61 -1.66 10.35
C ILE A 94 20.60 -1.21 9.26
N TRP A 95 20.89 0.08 9.17
CA TRP A 95 21.86 0.61 8.21
C TRP A 95 23.32 0.41 8.65
N TRP A 96 23.64 0.62 9.94
CA TRP A 96 24.99 0.37 10.46
C TRP A 96 25.37 -1.12 10.48
N GLY A 97 24.47 -2.00 10.93
CA GLY A 97 24.73 -3.45 10.97
C GLY A 97 24.95 -4.05 9.59
N ARG A 98 24.16 -3.63 8.59
CA ARG A 98 24.28 -4.10 7.20
C ARG A 98 25.50 -3.54 6.47
N TRP A 99 25.96 -2.33 6.80
CA TRP A 99 27.22 -1.77 6.28
C TRP A 99 28.45 -2.48 6.85
N HIS A 100 28.45 -2.78 8.16
CA HIS A 100 29.58 -3.44 8.82
C HIS A 100 29.75 -4.90 8.36
N TRP A 101 28.66 -5.65 8.18
CA TRP A 101 28.72 -7.03 7.65
C TRP A 101 29.33 -7.10 6.24
N ARG A 102 29.13 -6.06 5.41
CA ARG A 102 29.66 -5.99 4.03
C ARG A 102 31.09 -5.43 3.94
N ARG A 103 31.60 -4.75 4.98
CA ARG A 103 32.97 -4.20 5.02
C ARG A 103 34.00 -5.09 5.72
N GLY A 104 33.60 -6.21 6.33
CA GLY A 104 34.55 -7.18 6.92
C GLY A 104 35.48 -6.62 7.99
N LEU A 105 35.11 -5.52 8.66
CA LEU A 105 35.91 -4.89 9.71
C LEU A 105 35.48 -5.45 11.08
N PHE A 106 35.95 -6.66 11.38
CA PHE A 106 36.04 -7.18 12.74
C PHE A 106 37.53 -7.10 13.12
N HIS A 107 37.90 -6.16 13.98
CA HIS A 107 39.19 -6.19 14.68
C HIS A 107 38.93 -6.80 16.06
N GLU A 108 39.61 -7.90 16.36
CA GLU A 108 39.92 -8.29 17.75
C GLU A 108 40.99 -7.35 18.34
#